data_AF-A0AA46P4R4-F1
#
_entry.id   AF-A0AA46P4R4-F1
#
_cell.length_a   1.000
_cell.length_b   1.000
_cell.length_c   1.000
_cell.angle_alpha   90.00
_cell.angle_beta   90.00
_cell.angle_gamma   90.00
#
_symmetry.space_group_name_H-M   'P 1'
#
loop_
_entity.id
_entity.type
_entity.pdbx_description
1 polymer ?
#
loop_
_entity_poly.entity_id
_entity_poly.type
_entity_poly.pdbx_seq_one_letter_code
_entity_poly.pdbx_strand_id
1 'polypeptide(L)'
;MKKRNTKKYLKRIIITLLLSYFVYSTFINLGYRNHINQSQERNYQHLQAISAIGDNLAHRLEEFTRIPIEQEDERNAELFDTWRVVSSESRSIYSYLSGMSTLHMEDEADDWNLLQYSLFRVDMFIDGMTNKFLENRSYQISDEEKEKMDAVISVYRNVSKEAEKESVNIERLLESIQEPMLIIDNYYSDALEKSDRNY
;
A
#
# COMPACT_ATOMS: atom_id res chain seq x y z
N MET A 1 -32.05 6.20 62.79
CA MET A 1 -30.75 5.56 62.45
C MET A 1 -30.73 4.81 61.11
N LYS A 2 -31.74 4.01 60.72
CA LYS A 2 -31.76 3.23 59.46
C LYS A 2 -31.48 4.06 58.18
N LYS A 3 -32.16 5.20 57.96
CA LYS A 3 -32.01 6.08 56.76
C LYS A 3 -30.60 6.66 56.57
N ARG A 4 -29.87 6.95 57.65
CA ARG A 4 -28.53 7.57 57.60
C ARG A 4 -27.46 6.56 57.19
N ASN A 5 -27.61 5.31 57.64
CA ASN A 5 -26.74 4.21 57.23
C ASN A 5 -26.99 3.82 55.76
N THR A 6 -28.24 3.72 55.29
CA THR A 6 -28.53 3.45 53.87
C THR A 6 -27.93 4.50 52.93
N LYS A 7 -28.00 5.80 53.27
CA LYS A 7 -27.35 6.86 52.47
C LYS A 7 -25.82 6.71 52.41
N LYS A 8 -25.19 6.26 53.50
CA LYS A 8 -23.74 5.98 53.57
C LYS A 8 -23.35 4.77 52.72
N TYR A 9 -24.12 3.68 52.79
CA TYR A 9 -23.90 2.50 51.95
C TYR A 9 -24.13 2.80 50.47
N LEU A 10 -25.19 3.53 50.14
CA LEU A 10 -25.47 3.97 48.76
C LEU A 10 -24.33 4.83 48.20
N LYS A 11 -23.81 5.80 48.97
CA LYS A 11 -22.67 6.60 48.57
C LYS A 11 -21.42 5.76 48.32
N ARG A 12 -21.16 4.75 49.16
CA ARG A 12 -20.06 3.79 48.95
C ARG A 12 -20.24 2.98 47.67
N ILE A 13 -21.43 2.46 47.42
CA ILE A 13 -21.74 1.69 46.19
C ILE A 13 -21.52 2.56 44.96
N ILE A 14 -22.01 3.81 44.95
CA ILE A 14 -21.81 4.72 43.81
C ILE A 14 -20.32 5.00 43.58
N ILE A 15 -19.54 5.27 44.64
CA ILE A 15 -18.10 5.49 44.52
C ILE A 15 -17.40 4.25 43.95
N THR A 16 -17.76 3.05 44.43
CA THR A 16 -17.19 1.81 43.90
C THR A 16 -17.55 1.61 42.44
N LEU A 17 -18.80 1.86 42.02
CA LEU A 17 -19.21 1.75 40.63
C LEU A 17 -18.49 2.76 39.74
N LEU A 18 -18.30 4.00 40.20
CA LEU A 18 -17.54 5.02 39.47
C LEU A 18 -16.07 4.63 39.31
N LEU A 19 -15.43 4.09 40.35
CA LEU A 19 -14.06 3.59 40.27
C LEU A 19 -13.95 2.39 39.32
N SER A 20 -14.85 1.42 39.43
CA SER A 20 -14.88 0.26 38.53
C SER A 20 -15.09 0.67 37.08
N TYR A 21 -16.01 1.60 36.83
CA TYR A 21 -16.23 2.16 35.48
C TYR A 21 -15.00 2.89 34.96
N PHE A 22 -14.35 3.72 35.79
CA PHE A 22 -13.15 4.45 35.42
C PHE A 22 -11.99 3.50 35.04
N VAL A 23 -11.75 2.47 35.86
CA VAL A 23 -10.72 1.45 35.58
C VAL A 23 -11.03 0.69 34.30
N TYR A 24 -12.28 0.24 34.12
CA TYR A 24 -12.71 -0.46 32.92
C TYR A 24 -12.59 0.41 31.66
N SER A 25 -13.05 1.66 31.71
CA SER A 25 -12.95 2.61 30.61
C SER A 25 -11.49 2.90 30.23
N THR A 26 -10.62 3.07 31.22
CA THR A 26 -9.18 3.25 30.99
C THR A 26 -8.57 2.03 30.32
N PHE A 27 -8.91 0.82 30.79
CA PHE A 27 -8.44 -0.44 30.20
C PHE A 27 -8.88 -0.59 28.74
N ILE A 28 -10.14 -0.32 28.42
CA ILE A 28 -10.68 -0.39 27.06
C ILE A 28 -9.99 0.64 26.16
N ASN A 29 -9.83 1.88 26.62
CA ASN A 29 -9.15 2.93 25.84
C ASN A 29 -7.68 2.59 25.56
N LEU A 30 -6.96 2.00 26.51
CA LEU A 30 -5.60 1.52 26.28
C LEU A 30 -5.56 0.39 25.25
N GLY A 31 -6.48 -0.57 25.35
CA GLY A 31 -6.59 -1.66 24.37
C GLY A 31 -6.89 -1.15 22.96
N TYR A 32 -7.79 -0.18 22.83
CA TYR A 32 -8.15 0.43 21.55
C TYR A 32 -6.98 1.21 20.93
N ARG A 33 -6.28 2.02 21.72
CA ARG A 33 -5.06 2.71 21.26
C ARG A 33 -3.98 1.74 20.80
N ASN A 34 -3.77 0.66 21.55
CA ASN A 34 -2.81 -0.36 21.17
C ASN A 34 -3.19 -1.04 19.84
N HIS A 35 -4.48 -1.30 19.62
CA HIS A 35 -4.98 -1.82 18.34
C HIS A 35 -4.72 -0.84 17.18
N ILE A 36 -4.99 0.45 17.37
CA ILE A 36 -4.69 1.50 16.37
C ILE A 36 -3.20 1.49 16.03
N ASN A 37 -2.32 1.57 17.03
CA ASN A 37 -0.88 1.57 16.82
C ASN A 37 -0.41 0.30 16.10
N GLN A 38 -0.95 -0.87 16.44
CA GLN A 38 -0.63 -2.12 15.74
C GLN A 38 -1.12 -2.12 14.28
N SER A 39 -2.25 -1.48 14.00
CA SER A 39 -2.76 -1.34 12.63
C SER A 39 -1.85 -0.42 11.80
N GLN A 40 -1.47 0.73 12.36
CA GLN A 40 -0.55 1.68 11.73
C GLN A 40 0.80 1.03 11.45
N GLU A 41 1.41 0.42 12.47
CA GLU A 41 2.68 -0.31 12.35
C GLU A 41 2.62 -1.39 11.27
N ARG A 42 1.50 -2.12 11.16
CA ARG A 42 1.32 -3.13 10.12
C ARG A 42 1.34 -2.54 8.72
N ASN A 43 0.73 -1.38 8.49
CA ASN A 43 0.79 -0.72 7.19
C ASN A 43 2.23 -0.35 6.82
N TYR A 44 3.01 0.19 7.76
CA TYR A 44 4.42 0.48 7.53
C TYR A 44 5.24 -0.79 7.23
N GLN A 45 4.99 -1.89 7.95
CA GLN A 45 5.61 -3.19 7.66
C GLN A 45 5.23 -3.73 6.27
N HIS A 46 3.98 -3.58 5.87
CA HIS A 46 3.54 -3.93 4.52
C HIS A 46 4.21 -3.05 3.47
N LEU A 47 4.35 -1.75 3.71
CA LEU A 47 5.04 -0.84 2.81
C LEU A 47 6.53 -1.21 2.66
N GLN A 48 7.21 -1.59 3.74
CA GLN A 48 8.59 -2.09 3.69
C GLN A 48 8.71 -3.38 2.87
N ALA A 49 7.76 -4.32 3.03
CA ALA A 49 7.74 -5.54 2.23
C ALA A 49 7.52 -5.23 0.74
N ILE A 50 6.55 -4.36 0.43
CA ILE A 50 6.27 -3.90 -0.94
C ILE A 50 7.48 -3.18 -1.54
N SER A 51 8.16 -2.35 -0.77
CA SER A 51 9.40 -1.67 -1.17
C SER A 51 10.45 -2.67 -1.64
N ALA A 52 10.78 -3.66 -0.79
CA ALA A 52 11.82 -4.65 -1.11
C ALA A 52 11.45 -5.50 -2.32
N ILE A 53 10.19 -5.95 -2.41
CA ILE A 53 9.71 -6.77 -3.52
C ILE A 53 9.59 -5.93 -4.81
N GLY A 54 9.09 -4.70 -4.69
CA GLY A 54 8.92 -3.75 -5.77
C GLY A 54 10.25 -3.35 -6.39
N ASP A 55 11.31 -3.19 -5.60
CA ASP A 55 12.65 -2.91 -6.12
C ASP A 55 13.19 -4.06 -6.99
N ASN A 56 12.97 -5.31 -6.56
CA ASN A 56 13.29 -6.49 -7.37
C ASN A 56 12.43 -6.55 -8.64
N LEU A 57 11.13 -6.29 -8.53
CA LEU A 57 10.22 -6.23 -9.67
C LEU A 57 10.68 -5.18 -10.70
N ALA A 58 11.01 -3.97 -10.24
CA ALA A 58 11.54 -2.89 -11.07
C ALA A 58 12.82 -3.31 -11.79
N HIS A 59 13.75 -3.95 -11.08
CA HIS A 59 14.96 -4.49 -11.69
C HIS A 59 14.66 -5.51 -12.80
N ARG A 60 13.71 -6.42 -12.59
CA ARG A 60 13.30 -7.39 -13.61
C ARG A 60 12.57 -6.76 -14.79
N LEU A 61 11.78 -5.72 -14.57
CA LEU A 61 11.17 -4.95 -15.66
C LEU A 61 12.23 -4.19 -16.49
N GLU A 62 13.27 -3.65 -15.85
CA GLU A 62 14.40 -3.04 -16.57
C GLU A 62 15.13 -4.06 -17.45
N GLU A 63 15.34 -5.28 -16.95
CA GLU A 63 15.90 -6.38 -17.75
C GLU A 63 14.97 -6.72 -18.93
N PHE A 64 13.68 -6.91 -18.65
CA PHE A 64 12.66 -7.24 -19.66
C PHE A 64 12.62 -6.24 -20.81
N THR A 65 12.59 -4.94 -20.51
CA THR A 65 12.48 -3.87 -21.52
C THR A 65 13.75 -3.65 -22.35
N ARG A 66 14.88 -4.21 -21.92
CA ARG A 66 16.17 -4.14 -22.62
C ARG A 66 16.43 -5.35 -23.52
N ILE A 67 15.70 -6.45 -23.35
CA ILE A 67 15.85 -7.63 -24.21
C ILE A 67 15.33 -7.28 -25.62
N PRO A 68 16.16 -7.38 -26.68
CA PRO A 68 15.72 -7.07 -28.03
C PRO A 68 14.66 -8.07 -28.52
N ILE A 69 13.58 -7.54 -29.09
CA ILE A 69 12.38 -8.32 -29.52
C ILE A 69 12.62 -9.05 -30.86
N GLU A 70 13.77 -8.84 -31.51
CA GLU A 70 14.12 -9.40 -32.82
C GLU A 70 14.59 -10.87 -32.69
N GLN A 71 13.61 -11.78 -32.78
CA GLN A 71 13.65 -13.24 -33.05
C GLN A 71 14.90 -14.04 -32.67
N GLU A 72 14.77 -14.87 -31.64
CA GLU A 72 15.42 -16.19 -31.45
C GLU A 72 14.60 -16.97 -30.39
N ASP A 73 14.43 -18.29 -30.54
CA ASP A 73 13.67 -19.11 -29.58
C ASP A 73 14.25 -19.06 -28.15
N GLU A 74 15.57 -18.89 -28.02
CA GLU A 74 16.24 -18.70 -26.72
C GLU A 74 15.85 -17.37 -26.04
N ARG A 75 15.65 -16.29 -26.81
CA ARG A 75 15.23 -14.99 -26.26
C ARG A 75 13.78 -15.00 -25.75
N ASN A 76 12.92 -15.80 -26.37
CA ASN A 76 11.54 -15.98 -25.87
C ASN A 76 11.52 -16.68 -24.51
N ALA A 77 12.45 -17.62 -24.26
CA ALA A 77 12.59 -18.25 -22.96
C ALA A 77 13.07 -17.23 -21.89
N GLU A 78 14.02 -16.37 -22.23
CA GLU A 78 14.51 -15.31 -21.34
C GLU A 78 13.43 -14.27 -20.99
N LEU A 79 12.65 -13.83 -21.99
CA LEU A 79 11.49 -12.96 -21.79
C LEU A 79 10.43 -13.63 -20.92
N PHE A 80 10.16 -14.92 -21.15
CA PHE A 80 9.24 -15.70 -20.34
C PHE A 80 9.68 -15.80 -18.89
N ASP A 81 10.94 -16.16 -18.63
CA ASP A 81 11.45 -16.32 -17.28
C ASP A 81 11.48 -14.99 -16.53
N THR A 82 11.91 -13.91 -17.19
CA THR A 82 11.90 -12.57 -16.61
C THR A 82 10.48 -12.13 -16.28
N TRP A 83 9.53 -12.27 -17.21
CA TRP A 83 8.14 -11.87 -16.97
C TRP A 83 7.46 -12.72 -15.89
N ARG A 84 7.78 -14.02 -15.82
CA ARG A 84 7.27 -14.91 -14.76
C ARG A 84 7.66 -14.41 -13.37
N VAL A 85 8.88 -13.88 -13.22
CA VAL A 85 9.30 -13.26 -11.96
C VAL A 85 8.52 -11.98 -11.70
N VAL A 86 8.40 -11.07 -12.68
CA VAL A 86 7.61 -9.83 -12.55
C VAL A 86 6.17 -10.13 -12.10
N SER A 87 5.49 -11.06 -12.76
CA SER A 87 4.12 -11.45 -12.42
C SER A 87 4.01 -12.07 -11.02
N SER A 88 5.00 -12.87 -10.62
CA SER A 88 5.05 -13.45 -9.28
C SER A 88 5.23 -12.38 -8.20
N GLU A 89 6.11 -11.41 -8.42
CA GLU A 89 6.35 -10.32 -7.47
C GLU A 89 5.15 -9.39 -7.37
N SER A 90 4.48 -9.10 -8.48
CA SER A 90 3.22 -8.32 -8.48
C SER A 90 2.17 -8.96 -7.58
N ARG A 91 1.99 -10.29 -7.67
CA ARG A 91 1.06 -11.03 -6.79
C ARG A 91 1.45 -10.97 -5.31
N SER A 92 2.75 -11.04 -5.02
CA SER A 92 3.25 -10.87 -3.64
C SER A 92 2.92 -9.47 -3.13
N ILE A 93 3.18 -8.43 -3.92
CA ILE A 93 2.85 -7.03 -3.60
C ILE A 93 1.35 -6.86 -3.37
N TYR A 94 0.50 -7.40 -4.25
CA TYR A 94 -0.95 -7.39 -4.10
C TYR A 94 -1.40 -7.99 -2.76
N SER A 95 -0.78 -9.09 -2.32
CA SER A 95 -1.09 -9.70 -1.03
C SER A 95 -0.79 -8.76 0.15
N TYR A 96 0.28 -7.98 0.10
CA TYR A 96 0.58 -6.98 1.12
C TYR A 96 -0.34 -5.76 1.03
N LEU A 97 -0.61 -5.28 -0.19
CA LEU A 97 -1.52 -4.16 -0.44
C LEU A 97 -2.93 -4.42 0.07
N SER A 98 -3.46 -5.62 -0.19
CA SER A 98 -4.79 -6.03 0.29
C SER A 98 -4.87 -6.20 1.81
N GLY A 99 -3.72 -6.36 2.48
CA GLY A 99 -3.61 -6.41 3.94
C GLY A 99 -3.54 -5.03 4.61
N MET A 100 -3.29 -3.96 3.86
CA MET A 100 -3.23 -2.60 4.41
C MET A 100 -4.63 -2.07 4.77
N SER A 101 -4.71 -1.34 5.88
CA SER A 101 -5.96 -0.70 6.34
C SER A 101 -5.74 0.77 6.65
N THR A 102 -6.40 1.65 5.90
CA THR A 102 -6.27 3.11 6.03
C THR A 102 -7.15 3.71 7.12
N LEU A 103 -8.12 2.94 7.64
CA LEU A 103 -9.13 3.38 8.61
C LEU A 103 -8.55 4.00 9.89
N HIS A 104 -7.35 3.57 10.29
CA HIS A 104 -6.72 3.97 11.55
C HIS A 104 -5.48 4.83 11.35
N MET A 105 -5.29 5.42 10.17
CA MET A 105 -4.16 6.30 9.87
C MET A 105 -4.39 7.76 10.27
N GLU A 106 -5.52 8.06 10.93
CA GLU A 106 -5.84 9.39 11.46
C GLU A 106 -5.73 10.46 10.36
N ASP A 107 -4.91 11.49 10.55
CA ASP A 107 -4.74 12.61 9.62
C ASP A 107 -4.04 12.22 8.31
N GLU A 108 -3.37 11.05 8.26
CA GLU A 108 -2.71 10.54 7.05
C GLU A 108 -3.62 9.57 6.26
N ALA A 109 -4.87 9.34 6.67
CA ALA A 109 -5.72 8.32 6.06
C ALA A 109 -5.92 8.51 4.55
N ASP A 110 -6.02 9.74 4.08
CA ASP A 110 -6.21 10.04 2.66
C ASP A 110 -4.92 9.82 1.85
N ASP A 111 -3.76 10.19 2.39
CA ASP A 111 -2.46 9.87 1.79
C ASP A 111 -2.26 8.36 1.65
N TRP A 112 -2.57 7.60 2.71
CA TRP A 112 -2.51 6.14 2.66
C TRP A 112 -3.51 5.54 1.67
N ASN A 113 -4.72 6.11 1.55
CA ASN A 113 -5.71 5.70 0.55
C ASN A 113 -5.19 5.94 -0.86
N LEU A 114 -4.62 7.11 -1.13
CA LEU A 114 -4.07 7.47 -2.43
C LEU A 114 -2.87 6.58 -2.78
N LEU A 115 -1.99 6.29 -1.82
CA LEU A 115 -0.86 5.39 -2.02
C LEU A 115 -1.34 3.98 -2.37
N GLN A 116 -2.28 3.45 -1.60
CA GLN A 116 -2.86 2.13 -1.83
C GLN A 116 -3.54 2.06 -3.22
N TYR A 117 -4.32 3.09 -3.58
CA TYR A 117 -4.90 3.22 -4.91
C TYR A 117 -3.83 3.19 -6.01
N SER A 118 -2.78 4.00 -5.87
CA SER A 118 -1.68 4.11 -6.83
C SER A 118 -1.02 2.75 -7.09
N LEU A 119 -0.71 2.02 -6.02
CA LEU A 119 -0.06 0.71 -6.13
C LEU A 119 -1.01 -0.37 -6.67
N PHE A 120 -2.32 -0.28 -6.42
CA PHE A 120 -3.29 -1.14 -7.12
C PHE A 120 -3.36 -0.85 -8.63
N ARG A 121 -3.22 0.42 -9.05
CA ARG A 121 -3.18 0.77 -10.48
C ARG A 121 -1.95 0.17 -11.17
N VAL A 122 -0.81 0.18 -10.50
CA VAL A 122 0.43 -0.48 -10.96
C VAL A 122 0.20 -1.98 -11.13
N ASP A 123 -0.34 -2.66 -10.12
CA ASP A 123 -0.61 -4.11 -10.17
C ASP A 123 -1.58 -4.47 -11.31
N MET A 124 -2.66 -3.70 -11.48
CA MET A 124 -3.61 -3.92 -12.59
C MET A 124 -2.97 -3.78 -13.97
N PHE A 125 -2.01 -2.86 -14.14
CA PHE A 125 -1.27 -2.75 -15.39
C PHE A 125 -0.44 -4.01 -15.66
N ILE A 126 0.28 -4.53 -14.65
CA ILE A 126 1.09 -5.75 -14.76
C ILE A 126 0.20 -6.97 -15.06
N ASP A 127 -0.96 -7.09 -14.42
CA ASP A 127 -1.91 -8.15 -14.71
C ASP A 127 -2.45 -8.04 -16.14
N GLY A 128 -2.78 -6.83 -16.60
CA GLY A 128 -3.18 -6.55 -17.98
C GLY A 128 -2.13 -6.99 -19.01
N MET A 129 -0.86 -6.66 -18.77
CA MET A 129 0.25 -7.11 -19.62
C MET A 129 0.42 -8.64 -19.58
N THR A 130 0.26 -9.25 -18.41
CA THR A 130 0.32 -10.72 -18.25
C THR A 130 -0.75 -11.40 -19.10
N ASN A 131 -1.99 -10.92 -19.03
CA ASN A 131 -3.10 -11.45 -19.82
C ASN A 131 -2.82 -11.27 -21.32
N LYS A 132 -2.36 -10.08 -21.75
CA LYS A 132 -1.98 -9.81 -23.14
C LYS A 132 -0.92 -10.80 -23.66
N PHE A 133 0.14 -11.06 -22.89
CA PHE A 133 1.21 -11.97 -23.32
C PHE A 133 0.74 -13.41 -23.46
N LEU A 134 -0.15 -13.86 -22.56
CA LEU A 134 -0.75 -15.19 -22.63
C LEU A 134 -1.70 -15.32 -23.83
N GLU A 135 -2.53 -14.31 -24.09
CA GLU A 135 -3.48 -14.29 -25.20
C GLU A 135 -2.78 -14.28 -26.56
N ASN A 136 -1.80 -13.38 -26.72
CA ASN A 136 -1.09 -13.20 -27.99
C ASN A 136 0.04 -14.20 -28.21
N ARG A 137 0.45 -14.94 -27.16
CA ARG A 137 1.64 -15.80 -27.15
C ARG A 137 2.88 -15.08 -27.65
N SER A 138 3.01 -13.82 -27.27
CA SER A 138 4.03 -12.90 -27.77
C SER A 138 4.34 -11.88 -26.68
N TYR A 139 5.62 -11.54 -26.55
CA TYR A 139 6.12 -10.49 -25.65
C TYR A 139 6.30 -9.15 -26.37
N GLN A 140 5.70 -8.99 -27.55
CA GLN A 140 5.70 -7.71 -28.24
C GLN A 140 4.93 -6.66 -27.43
N ILE A 141 5.61 -5.55 -27.16
CA ILE A 141 5.07 -4.37 -26.50
C ILE A 141 5.07 -3.17 -27.44
N SER A 142 4.08 -2.30 -27.30
CA SER A 142 4.07 -1.00 -27.97
C SER A 142 4.98 0.00 -27.25
N ASP A 143 5.28 1.12 -27.91
CA ASP A 143 6.02 2.23 -27.27
C ASP A 143 5.26 2.79 -26.06
N GLU A 144 3.92 2.88 -26.13
CA GLU A 144 3.07 3.31 -25.01
C GLU A 144 3.14 2.34 -23.82
N GLU A 145 3.15 1.03 -24.08
CA GLU A 145 3.29 0.02 -23.02
C GLU A 145 4.68 0.06 -22.39
N LYS A 146 5.71 0.30 -23.20
CA LYS A 146 7.07 0.49 -22.72
C LYS A 146 7.18 1.73 -21.83
N GLU A 147 6.58 2.85 -22.23
CA GLU A 147 6.52 4.06 -21.41
C GLU A 147 5.82 3.82 -20.07
N LYS A 148 4.72 3.06 -20.06
CA LYS A 148 4.05 2.65 -18.82
C LYS A 148 4.90 1.71 -17.96
N MET A 149 5.67 0.80 -18.55
CA MET A 149 6.63 -0.04 -17.82
C MET A 149 7.73 0.80 -17.17
N ASP A 150 8.28 1.79 -17.88
CA ASP A 150 9.29 2.72 -17.35
C ASP A 150 8.71 3.57 -16.20
N ALA A 151 7.44 3.95 -16.29
CA ALA A 151 6.73 4.59 -15.19
C ALA A 151 6.55 3.66 -13.98
N VAL A 152 6.19 2.38 -14.17
CA VAL A 152 6.09 1.38 -13.09
C VAL A 152 7.44 1.19 -12.39
N ILE A 153 8.52 1.07 -13.16
CA ILE A 153 9.89 1.02 -12.62
C ILE A 153 10.12 2.24 -11.73
N SER A 154 9.82 3.44 -12.23
CA SER A 154 10.00 4.69 -11.49
C SER A 154 9.21 4.73 -10.18
N VAL A 155 7.94 4.26 -10.18
CA VAL A 155 7.13 4.15 -8.96
C VAL A 155 7.83 3.31 -7.90
N TYR A 156 8.21 2.07 -8.23
CA TYR A 156 8.80 1.18 -7.25
C TYR A 156 10.20 1.61 -6.80
N ARG A 157 11.00 2.24 -7.67
CA ARG A 157 12.29 2.84 -7.26
C ARG A 157 12.09 3.98 -6.28
N ASN A 158 11.07 4.81 -6.47
CA ASN A 158 10.76 5.91 -5.54
C ASN A 158 10.19 5.41 -4.20
N VAL A 159 9.33 4.38 -4.24
CA VAL A 159 8.86 3.67 -3.02
C VAL A 159 10.05 3.12 -2.25
N SER A 160 10.97 2.43 -2.93
CA SER A 160 12.18 1.87 -2.32
C SER A 160 13.02 2.94 -1.64
N LYS A 161 13.29 4.03 -2.37
CA LYS A 161 14.07 5.16 -1.87
C LYS A 161 13.46 5.86 -0.66
N GLU A 162 12.13 6.00 -0.58
CA GLU A 162 11.49 6.59 0.61
C GLU A 162 11.51 5.61 1.79
N ALA A 163 11.31 4.32 1.53
CA ALA A 163 11.31 3.27 2.55
C ALA A 163 12.68 3.04 3.22
N GLU A 164 13.78 3.37 2.54
CA GLU A 164 15.14 3.32 3.10
C GLU A 164 15.44 4.43 4.12
N LYS A 165 14.59 5.46 4.23
CA LYS A 165 14.81 6.58 5.17
C LYS A 165 14.49 6.18 6.60
N GLU A 166 15.09 6.89 7.55
CA GLU A 166 14.86 6.69 9.00
C GLU A 166 13.38 6.83 9.38
N SER A 167 12.67 7.72 8.70
CA SER A 167 11.22 7.89 8.80
C SER A 167 10.61 8.01 7.41
N VAL A 168 9.67 7.12 7.09
CA VAL A 168 8.90 7.19 5.85
C VAL A 168 7.92 8.35 5.93
N ASN A 169 7.89 9.19 4.89
CA ASN A 169 6.91 10.26 4.76
C ASN A 169 6.03 9.95 3.53
N ILE A 170 4.74 9.72 3.76
CA ILE A 170 3.80 9.27 2.72
C ILE A 170 3.46 10.38 1.74
N GLU A 171 3.25 11.60 2.21
CA GLU A 171 3.03 12.78 1.36
C GLU A 171 4.17 12.95 0.34
N ARG A 172 5.42 12.94 0.81
CA ARG A 172 6.61 13.01 -0.06
C ARG A 172 6.71 11.82 -1.01
N LEU A 173 6.34 10.63 -0.55
CA LEU A 173 6.30 9.46 -1.41
C LEU A 173 5.29 9.68 -2.55
N LEU A 174 4.09 10.16 -2.25
CA LEU A 174 3.05 10.47 -3.21
C LEU A 174 3.50 11.51 -4.23
N GLU A 175 4.09 12.62 -3.77
CA GLU A 175 4.70 13.64 -4.64
C GLU A 175 5.71 13.01 -5.61
N SER A 176 6.55 12.09 -5.12
CA SER A 176 7.59 11.46 -5.93
C SER A 176 7.06 10.47 -6.97
N ILE A 177 5.86 9.91 -6.77
CA ILE A 177 5.25 8.96 -7.71
C ILE A 177 4.15 9.59 -8.56
N GLN A 178 3.81 10.86 -8.35
CA GLN A 178 2.71 11.53 -9.04
C GLN A 178 2.83 11.49 -10.56
N GLU A 179 3.97 11.95 -11.11
CA GLU A 179 4.21 11.97 -12.55
C GLU A 179 4.16 10.57 -13.19
N PRO A 180 4.88 9.54 -12.69
CA PRO A 180 4.75 8.21 -13.27
C PRO A 180 3.33 7.63 -13.12
N MET A 181 2.59 8.00 -12.06
CA MET A 181 1.19 7.57 -11.92
C MET A 181 0.26 8.19 -12.97
N LEU A 182 0.51 9.44 -13.39
CA LEU A 182 -0.24 10.07 -14.49
C LEU A 182 -0.02 9.37 -15.84
N ILE A 183 1.13 8.70 -16.02
CA ILE A 183 1.43 7.88 -17.20
C ILE A 183 0.70 6.52 -17.12
N ILE A 184 0.69 5.90 -15.94
CA ILE A 184 0.10 4.57 -15.73
C ILE A 184 -1.43 4.62 -15.77
N ASP A 185 -2.02 5.65 -15.17
CA ASP A 185 -3.47 5.80 -15.06
C ASP A 185 -3.94 7.17 -15.54
N ASN A 186 -4.59 7.17 -16.69
CA ASN A 186 -5.18 8.38 -17.30
C ASN A 186 -6.22 9.07 -16.41
N TYR A 187 -6.75 8.39 -15.40
CA TYR A 187 -7.72 8.93 -14.45
C TYR A 187 -7.09 9.29 -13.09
N TYR A 188 -5.77 9.28 -12.99
CA TYR A 188 -5.08 9.55 -11.74
C TYR A 188 -5.32 10.99 -11.25
N SER A 189 -5.47 11.95 -12.16
CA SER A 189 -5.85 13.33 -11.82
C SER A 189 -7.17 13.41 -11.04
N ASP A 190 -8.15 12.57 -11.36
CA ASP A 190 -9.42 12.52 -10.63
C ASP A 190 -9.25 11.99 -9.20
N ALA A 191 -8.25 11.12 -8.98
CA ALA A 191 -7.90 10.61 -7.66
C ALA A 191 -7.18 11.69 -6.82
N LEU A 192 -6.26 12.44 -7.44
CA LEU A 192 -5.59 13.59 -6.81
C LEU A 192 -6.61 14.66 -6.38
N GLU A 193 -7.54 15.05 -7.26
CA GLU A 193 -8.58 16.03 -6.92
C GLU A 193 -9.47 15.60 -5.75
N LYS A 194 -9.74 14.30 -5.60
CA LYS A 194 -10.51 13.78 -4.47
C LYS A 194 -9.72 13.82 -3.17
N SER A 195 -8.41 13.59 -3.26
CA SER A 195 -7.50 13.71 -2.11
C SER A 195 -7.40 15.16 -1.64
N ASP A 196 -7.22 16.11 -2.56
CA ASP A 196 -7.07 17.55 -2.25
C ASP A 196 -8.33 18.17 -1.64
N ARG A 197 -9.53 17.67 -1.98
CA ARG A 197 -10.81 18.19 -1.46
C ARG A 197 -11.10 17.79 0.00
N ASN A 198 -10.32 16.89 0.57
CA ASN A 198 -10.46 16.45 1.96
C ASN A 198 -9.55 17.21 2.94
N TYR A 199 -8.69 18.11 2.45
CA TYR A 199 -7.85 19.02 3.25
C TYR A 199 -8.51 20.40 3.49
#